data_AF-A0A6N9TV46-F1
#
_entry.id   AF-A0A6N9TV46-F1
#
_cell.length_a   1.000
_cell.length_b   1.000
_cell.length_c   1.000
_cell.angle_alpha   90.00
_cell.angle_beta   90.00
_cell.angle_gamma   90.00
#
_symmetry.space_group_name_H-M   'P 1'
#
loop_
_entity.id
_entity.type
_entity.pdbx_description
1 polymer ?
#
loop_
_entity_poly.entity_id
_entity_poly.type
_entity_poly.pdbx_seq_one_letter_code
_entity_poly.pdbx_strand_id
1 'polypeptide(L)'
;MDDTAFDPVARVMELALPTPSLSDNRSHEARLREALARELGARPALPLAACRELAAVLPRHGYRVQVAVVDGPCGWEVAWAAPPGAEARALGLAVDLGSTTVVFYLVDLRDGEVLGVASHPNPQAAHGEDILSRIHFAGRGDGLRVLQREVVSLFNEAMRSLAAEAGGEPADILYTAVAGNTTMCHFLLGLDPGHICREPYLPAAGGFDLVRPGELGLEAHPGGWVYCFPNTGSY
;
A
#
# COMPACT_ATOMS: atom_id res chain seq x y z
N MET A 1 25.26 15.94 3.37
CA MET A 1 24.20 14.98 3.72
C MET A 1 24.05 14.12 2.50
N ASP A 2 24.36 12.84 2.62
CA ASP A 2 24.37 11.92 1.47
C ASP A 2 22.92 11.63 1.09
N ASP A 3 22.44 12.32 0.06
CA ASP A 3 21.04 12.38 -0.39
C ASP A 3 20.64 11.12 -1.19
N THR A 4 21.38 10.01 -0.99
CA THR A 4 21.28 8.76 -1.76
C THR A 4 21.04 7.52 -0.91
N ALA A 5 20.93 7.66 0.41
CA ALA A 5 20.57 6.54 1.28
C ALA A 5 19.10 6.14 1.03
N PHE A 6 18.89 4.89 0.62
CA PHE A 6 17.55 4.31 0.48
C PHE A 6 16.84 4.33 1.85
N ASP A 7 15.77 5.14 1.96
CA ASP A 7 14.90 5.20 3.13
C ASP A 7 13.52 4.62 2.76
N PRO A 8 13.29 3.32 3.01
CA PRO A 8 12.08 2.66 2.56
C PRO A 8 10.88 2.97 3.44
N VAL A 9 9.71 3.08 2.80
CA VAL A 9 8.39 3.16 3.45
C VAL A 9 7.99 1.89 4.21
N ALA A 10 8.79 0.83 4.13
CA ALA A 10 8.63 -0.38 4.92
C ALA A 10 9.98 -0.95 5.34
N ARG A 11 10.05 -1.60 6.51
CA ARG A 11 11.27 -2.24 7.00
C ARG A 11 10.94 -3.64 7.52
N VAL A 12 11.76 -4.62 7.14
CA VAL A 12 11.68 -5.99 7.69
C VAL A 12 12.82 -6.18 8.67
N MET A 13 12.49 -6.62 9.89
CA MET A 13 13.45 -6.73 10.98
C MET A 13 13.29 -8.08 11.68
N GLU A 14 14.41 -8.74 11.97
CA GLU A 14 14.41 -9.87 12.90
C GLU A 14 14.84 -9.39 14.28
N LEU A 15 14.03 -9.67 15.29
CA LEU A 15 14.21 -9.19 16.66
C LEU A 15 14.25 -10.36 17.63
N ALA A 16 15.19 -10.30 18.58
CA ALA A 16 15.21 -11.14 19.76
C ALA A 16 14.66 -10.35 20.95
N LEU A 17 13.47 -10.73 21.42
CA LEU A 17 12.79 -10.05 22.53
C LEU A 17 13.17 -10.70 23.88
N PRO A 18 13.15 -9.95 24.99
CA PRO A 18 13.35 -10.53 26.31
C PRO A 18 12.30 -11.60 26.63
N THR A 19 12.75 -12.80 27.01
CA THR A 19 11.88 -13.88 27.50
C THR A 19 11.14 -13.44 28.78
N PRO A 20 9.86 -13.78 28.95
CA PRO A 20 9.10 -13.43 30.14
C PRO A 20 9.66 -14.11 31.39
N SER A 21 9.54 -13.42 32.51
CA SER A 21 9.91 -13.91 33.83
C SER A 21 9.00 -13.31 34.88
N LEU A 22 9.14 -13.71 36.15
CA LEU A 22 8.43 -13.06 37.25
C LEU A 22 8.83 -11.59 37.42
N SER A 23 10.07 -11.22 37.06
CA SER A 23 10.57 -9.85 37.12
C SER A 23 10.24 -9.02 35.87
N ASP A 24 9.83 -9.66 34.77
CA ASP A 24 9.37 -9.01 33.55
C ASP A 24 8.15 -9.75 33.00
N ASN A 25 6.95 -9.29 33.39
CA ASN A 25 5.65 -9.85 33.01
C ASN A 25 4.93 -9.02 31.94
N ARG A 26 5.64 -8.17 31.19
CA ARG A 26 5.06 -7.37 30.10
C ARG A 26 4.45 -8.25 29.01
N SER A 27 3.41 -7.73 28.36
CA SER A 27 2.73 -8.38 27.23
C SER A 27 3.65 -8.54 26.01
N HIS A 28 3.29 -9.45 25.10
CA HIS A 28 3.97 -9.64 23.80
C HIS A 28 4.07 -8.32 23.00
N GLU A 29 2.95 -7.61 22.92
CA GLU A 29 2.80 -6.32 22.28
C GLU A 29 3.77 -5.29 22.89
N ALA A 30 3.80 -5.14 24.22
CA ALA A 30 4.66 -4.16 24.88
C ALA A 30 6.15 -4.47 24.70
N ARG A 31 6.54 -5.76 24.69
CA ARG A 31 7.91 -6.19 24.39
C ARG A 31 8.32 -5.81 22.98
N LEU A 32 7.46 -6.09 21.99
CA LEU A 32 7.76 -5.74 20.60
C LEU A 32 7.80 -4.22 20.42
N ARG A 33 6.80 -3.49 20.95
CA ARG A 33 6.74 -2.03 20.80
C ARG A 33 7.97 -1.35 21.38
N GLU A 34 8.48 -1.81 22.51
CA GLU A 34 9.71 -1.26 23.09
C GLU A 34 10.96 -1.60 22.27
N ALA A 35 11.06 -2.83 21.76
CA ALA A 35 12.17 -3.21 20.87
C ALA A 35 12.16 -2.37 19.59
N LEU A 36 11.02 -2.28 18.90
CA LEU A 36 10.86 -1.48 17.70
C LEU A 36 11.07 0.02 17.95
N ALA A 37 10.68 0.55 19.12
CA ALA A 37 10.90 1.96 19.44
C ALA A 37 12.39 2.34 19.51
N ARG A 38 13.27 1.40 19.88
CA ARG A 38 14.72 1.61 19.89
C ARG A 38 15.30 1.65 18.49
N GLU A 39 14.76 0.80 17.61
CA GLU A 39 15.20 0.66 16.22
C GLU A 39 14.67 1.79 15.31
N LEU A 40 13.41 2.18 15.49
CA LEU A 40 12.71 3.14 14.63
C LEU A 40 12.77 4.58 15.18
N GLY A 41 13.26 4.77 16.41
CA GLY A 41 13.24 6.07 17.09
C GLY A 41 11.84 6.55 17.50
N ALA A 42 10.79 5.78 17.22
CA ALA A 42 9.40 6.09 17.56
C ALA A 42 8.62 4.81 17.89
N ARG A 43 7.60 4.92 18.73
CA ARG A 43 6.75 3.77 19.08
C ARG A 43 5.79 3.45 17.93
N PRO A 44 5.85 2.25 17.33
CA PRO A 44 4.91 1.91 16.27
C PRO A 44 3.50 1.63 16.81
N ALA A 45 2.52 1.73 15.93
CA ALA A 45 1.18 1.17 16.11
C ALA A 45 1.23 -0.35 15.91
N LEU A 46 0.47 -1.09 16.73
CA LEU A 46 0.34 -2.54 16.66
C LEU A 46 -1.14 -2.89 16.47
N PRO A 47 -1.59 -3.15 15.23
CA PRO A 47 -2.95 -3.58 14.94
C PRO A 47 -3.28 -4.92 15.61
N LEU A 48 -4.57 -5.21 15.75
CA LEU A 48 -5.04 -6.46 16.36
C LEU A 48 -4.52 -7.71 15.64
N ALA A 49 -4.37 -7.66 14.31
CA ALA A 49 -3.80 -8.74 13.51
C ALA A 49 -2.37 -9.08 13.96
N ALA A 50 -1.48 -8.07 14.00
CA ALA A 50 -0.13 -8.22 14.50
C ALA A 50 -0.09 -8.74 15.94
N CYS A 51 -0.98 -8.26 16.83
CA CYS A 51 -1.08 -8.78 18.20
C CYS A 51 -1.42 -10.28 18.25
N ARG A 52 -2.31 -10.77 17.37
CA ARG A 52 -2.67 -12.19 17.27
C ARG A 52 -1.51 -13.02 16.75
N GLU A 53 -0.81 -12.54 15.75
CA GLU A 53 0.39 -13.18 15.19
C GLU A 53 1.50 -13.29 16.24
N LEU A 54 1.78 -12.22 16.98
CA LEU A 54 2.79 -12.21 18.04
C LEU A 54 2.49 -13.23 19.15
N ALA A 55 1.22 -13.34 19.56
CA ALA A 55 0.81 -14.32 20.55
C ALA A 55 1.00 -15.77 20.07
N ALA A 56 0.90 -16.00 18.75
CA ALA A 56 1.14 -17.31 18.16
C ALA A 56 2.64 -17.61 17.97
N VAL A 57 3.44 -16.61 17.59
CA VAL A 57 4.85 -16.77 17.22
C VAL A 57 5.76 -16.79 18.45
N LEU A 58 5.70 -15.77 19.32
CA LEU A 58 6.76 -15.56 20.32
C LEU A 58 6.99 -16.74 21.27
N PRO A 59 5.95 -17.37 21.88
CA PRO A 59 6.17 -18.48 22.79
C PRO A 59 6.79 -19.72 22.14
N ARG A 60 6.56 -19.93 20.83
CA ARG A 60 7.02 -21.11 20.08
C ARG A 60 8.43 -20.96 19.54
N HIS A 61 8.87 -19.73 19.33
CA HIS A 61 10.15 -19.40 18.69
C HIS A 61 11.15 -18.75 19.65
N GLY A 62 11.04 -19.05 20.95
CA GLY A 62 12.00 -18.55 21.95
C GLY A 62 12.07 -17.03 22.01
N TYR A 63 10.92 -16.35 21.82
CA TYR A 63 10.82 -14.88 21.79
C TYR A 63 11.63 -14.21 20.69
N ARG A 64 11.95 -14.94 19.62
CA ARG A 64 12.43 -14.38 18.35
C ARG A 64 11.28 -14.22 17.38
N VAL A 65 11.31 -13.17 16.58
CA VAL A 65 10.26 -12.82 15.62
C VAL A 65 10.86 -12.05 14.45
N GLN A 66 10.33 -12.26 13.26
CA GLN A 66 10.54 -11.39 12.11
C GLN A 66 9.28 -10.52 11.95
N VAL A 67 9.44 -9.21 11.75
CA VAL A 67 8.32 -8.27 11.61
C VAL A 67 8.53 -7.36 10.43
N ALA A 68 7.44 -7.02 9.74
CA ALA A 68 7.42 -5.88 8.84
C ALA A 68 6.71 -4.70 9.49
N VAL A 69 7.32 -3.53 9.39
CA VAL A 69 6.70 -2.24 9.71
C VAL A 69 6.56 -1.41 8.44
N VAL A 70 5.48 -0.64 8.36
CA VAL A 70 5.19 0.30 7.26
C VAL A 70 5.01 1.70 7.81
N ASP A 71 5.43 2.71 7.07
CA ASP A 71 5.21 4.12 7.43
C ASP A 71 3.77 4.52 7.13
N GLY A 72 3.01 4.82 8.19
CA GLY A 72 1.59 5.14 8.13
C GLY A 72 1.29 6.61 8.47
N PRO A 73 0.01 6.99 8.51
CA PRO A 73 -0.42 8.39 8.72
C PRO A 73 0.07 9.00 10.05
N CYS A 74 0.27 8.16 11.06
CA CYS A 74 0.68 8.56 12.41
C CYS A 74 2.07 8.01 12.77
N GLY A 75 2.88 7.68 11.77
CA GLY A 75 4.18 7.00 11.89
C GLY A 75 4.07 5.49 11.69
N TRP A 76 5.11 4.77 12.12
CA TRP A 76 5.27 3.34 11.88
C TRP A 76 4.11 2.49 12.41
N GLU A 77 3.69 1.50 11.62
CA GLU A 77 2.71 0.49 11.99
C GLU A 77 3.24 -0.90 11.67
N VAL A 78 3.01 -1.88 12.54
CA VAL A 78 3.35 -3.28 12.26
C VAL A 78 2.34 -3.85 11.26
N ALA A 79 2.81 -4.21 10.06
CA ALA A 79 1.99 -4.84 9.03
C ALA A 79 1.75 -6.32 9.38
N TRP A 80 2.81 -7.06 9.71
CA TRP A 80 2.73 -8.47 10.07
C TRP A 80 3.88 -8.89 11.01
N ALA A 81 3.68 -10.01 11.71
CA ALA A 81 4.68 -10.70 12.50
C ALA A 81 4.75 -12.19 12.13
N ALA A 82 5.95 -12.68 11.84
CA ALA A 82 6.22 -14.03 11.38
C ALA A 82 7.31 -14.72 12.24
N PRO A 83 7.41 -16.06 12.20
CA PRO A 83 8.55 -16.77 12.77
C PRO A 83 9.90 -16.23 12.24
N PRO A 84 10.97 -16.30 13.05
CA PRO A 84 12.31 -15.94 12.57
C PRO A 84 12.72 -16.83 11.38
N GLY A 85 13.38 -16.23 10.39
CA GLY A 85 13.77 -16.92 9.15
C GLY A 85 12.62 -17.32 8.21
N ALA A 86 11.40 -16.81 8.42
CA ALA A 86 10.34 -16.96 7.42
C ALA A 86 10.77 -16.29 6.10
N GLU A 87 10.40 -16.90 4.96
CA GLU A 87 10.53 -16.29 3.63
C GLU A 87 9.44 -15.23 3.40
N ALA A 88 9.17 -14.41 4.42
CA ALA A 88 8.18 -13.34 4.32
C ALA A 88 8.75 -12.22 3.46
N ARG A 89 7.98 -11.83 2.43
CA ARG A 89 8.36 -10.79 1.48
C ARG A 89 7.81 -9.44 1.94
N ALA A 90 8.48 -8.38 1.52
CA ALA A 90 8.01 -7.02 1.66
C ALA A 90 8.06 -6.38 0.28
N LEU A 91 6.98 -6.51 -0.46
CA LEU A 91 6.87 -5.98 -1.82
C LEU A 91 6.18 -4.63 -1.81
N GLY A 92 6.55 -3.81 -2.78
CA GLY A 92 5.92 -2.54 -3.10
C GLY A 92 5.41 -2.56 -4.53
N LEU A 93 4.39 -1.75 -4.81
CA LEU A 93 3.88 -1.53 -6.15
C LEU A 93 3.93 -0.04 -6.47
N ALA A 94 4.76 0.36 -7.43
CA ALA A 94 4.71 1.71 -7.98
C ALA A 94 3.90 1.70 -9.28
N VAL A 95 2.99 2.66 -9.43
CA VAL A 95 2.05 2.71 -10.56
C VAL A 95 2.05 4.08 -11.21
N ASP A 96 2.26 4.10 -12.53
CA ASP A 96 1.95 5.23 -13.40
C ASP A 96 0.56 5.01 -14.03
N LEU A 97 -0.44 5.69 -13.47
CA LEU A 97 -1.84 5.62 -13.85
C LEU A 97 -2.15 6.66 -14.94
N GLY A 98 -1.78 6.33 -16.17
CA GLY A 98 -2.11 7.11 -17.34
C GLY A 98 -3.52 6.88 -17.86
N SER A 99 -4.04 7.85 -18.64
CA SER A 99 -5.36 7.74 -19.28
C SER A 99 -5.41 6.70 -20.39
N THR A 100 -4.28 6.42 -21.04
CA THR A 100 -4.17 5.46 -22.16
C THR A 100 -3.47 4.17 -21.73
N THR A 101 -2.44 4.29 -20.90
CA THR A 101 -1.60 3.18 -20.47
C THR A 101 -1.43 3.27 -18.97
N VAL A 102 -1.45 2.12 -18.29
CA VAL A 102 -1.12 1.97 -16.88
C VAL A 102 0.14 1.12 -16.79
N VAL A 103 1.16 1.61 -16.09
CA VAL A 103 2.43 0.89 -15.92
C VAL A 103 2.63 0.57 -14.45
N PHE A 104 2.95 -0.68 -14.16
CA PHE A 104 3.15 -1.23 -12.83
C PHE A 104 4.60 -1.67 -12.67
N TYR A 105 5.21 -1.32 -11.55
CA TYR A 105 6.54 -1.75 -11.15
C TYR A 105 6.42 -2.46 -9.81
N LEU A 106 6.76 -3.75 -9.78
CA LEU A 106 6.90 -4.50 -8.54
C LEU A 106 8.30 -4.25 -7.99
N VAL A 107 8.38 -3.86 -6.71
CA VAL A 107 9.62 -3.43 -6.06
C VAL A 107 9.85 -4.27 -4.80
N ASP A 108 11.07 -4.69 -4.54
CA ASP A 108 11.46 -5.19 -3.22
C ASP A 108 11.69 -4.01 -2.27
N LEU A 109 10.90 -3.91 -1.20
CA LEU A 109 11.01 -2.78 -0.26
C LEU A 109 12.24 -2.87 0.65
N ARG A 110 13.00 -3.97 0.60
CA ARG A 110 14.20 -4.15 1.43
C ARG A 110 15.40 -3.41 0.86
N ASP A 111 15.51 -3.33 -0.46
CA ASP A 111 16.65 -2.74 -1.17
C ASP A 111 16.27 -1.82 -2.34
N GLY A 112 14.98 -1.77 -2.72
CA GLY A 112 14.47 -0.93 -3.80
C GLY A 112 14.62 -1.55 -5.20
N GLU A 113 15.00 -2.83 -5.30
CA GLU A 113 15.14 -3.51 -6.59
C GLU A 113 13.77 -3.64 -7.29
N VAL A 114 13.72 -3.31 -8.58
CA VAL A 114 12.54 -3.57 -9.42
C VAL A 114 12.55 -5.03 -9.86
N LEU A 115 11.62 -5.82 -9.34
CA LEU A 115 11.50 -7.25 -9.59
C LEU A 115 10.73 -7.57 -10.88
N GLY A 116 9.87 -6.65 -11.32
CA GLY A 116 9.05 -6.86 -12.51
C GLY A 116 8.34 -5.59 -12.96
N VAL A 117 8.00 -5.54 -14.25
CA VAL A 117 7.29 -4.42 -14.86
C VAL A 117 6.18 -4.95 -15.75
N ALA A 118 4.97 -4.40 -15.61
CA ALA A 118 3.84 -4.70 -16.47
C ALA A 118 3.25 -3.42 -17.06
N SER A 119 2.85 -3.44 -18.32
CA SER A 119 2.25 -2.30 -19.01
C SER A 119 0.99 -2.74 -19.72
N HIS A 120 -0.11 -2.07 -19.41
CA HIS A 120 -1.43 -2.44 -19.90
C HIS A 120 -2.16 -1.21 -20.47
N PRO A 121 -2.98 -1.38 -21.52
CA PRO A 121 -3.96 -0.37 -21.89
C PRO A 121 -4.90 -0.07 -20.73
N ASN A 122 -5.26 1.20 -20.54
CA ASN A 122 -6.24 1.58 -19.53
C ASN A 122 -7.65 1.14 -19.98
N PRO A 123 -8.31 0.19 -19.29
CA PRO A 123 -9.61 -0.36 -19.70
C PRO A 123 -10.72 0.69 -19.77
N GLN A 124 -10.58 1.79 -19.01
CA GLN A 124 -11.53 2.91 -19.00
C GLN A 124 -11.65 3.60 -20.37
N ALA A 125 -10.72 3.36 -21.29
CA ALA A 125 -10.82 3.81 -22.68
C ALA A 125 -12.08 3.29 -23.39
N ALA A 126 -12.65 2.17 -22.94
CA ALA A 126 -13.91 1.64 -23.46
C ALA A 126 -15.11 2.57 -23.22
N HIS A 127 -15.01 3.49 -22.25
CA HIS A 127 -16.09 4.41 -21.85
C HIS A 127 -15.85 5.87 -22.24
N GLY A 128 -14.75 6.13 -22.96
CA GLY A 128 -14.40 7.46 -23.46
C GLY A 128 -12.98 7.54 -24.00
N GLU A 129 -12.83 8.11 -25.19
CA GLU A 129 -11.54 8.29 -25.85
C GLU A 129 -10.62 9.29 -25.10
N ASP A 130 -11.22 10.20 -24.33
CA ASP A 130 -10.51 11.22 -23.56
C ASP A 130 -11.02 11.34 -22.12
N ILE A 131 -10.38 12.19 -21.33
CA ILE A 131 -10.70 12.39 -19.92
C ILE A 131 -12.10 13.00 -19.74
N LEU A 132 -12.50 13.96 -20.58
CA LEU A 132 -13.77 14.68 -20.46
C LEU A 132 -14.97 13.76 -20.71
N SER A 133 -14.88 12.93 -21.74
CA SER A 133 -15.88 11.92 -22.07
C SER A 133 -16.04 10.90 -20.94
N ARG A 134 -14.95 10.48 -20.29
CA ARG A 134 -15.00 9.62 -19.10
C ARG A 134 -15.62 10.30 -17.88
N ILE A 135 -15.32 11.58 -17.63
CA ILE A 135 -16.00 12.36 -16.57
C ILE A 135 -17.50 12.41 -16.82
N HIS A 136 -17.90 12.62 -18.08
CA HIS A 136 -19.31 12.64 -18.44
C HIS A 136 -19.97 11.27 -18.28
N PHE A 137 -19.28 10.19 -18.62
CA PHE A 137 -19.73 8.82 -18.35
C PHE A 137 -19.89 8.57 -16.85
N ALA A 138 -18.92 9.00 -16.03
CA ALA A 138 -18.94 8.83 -14.58
C ALA A 138 -20.19 9.44 -13.93
N GLY A 139 -20.64 10.60 -14.42
CA GLY A 139 -21.84 11.29 -13.95
C GLY A 139 -23.17 10.67 -14.39
N ARG A 140 -23.17 9.55 -15.14
CA ARG A 140 -24.38 8.87 -15.62
C ARG A 140 -24.58 7.54 -14.88
N GLY A 141 -25.71 7.41 -14.17
CA GLY A 141 -26.09 6.15 -13.53
C GLY A 141 -24.98 5.62 -12.59
N ASP A 142 -24.52 4.39 -12.84
CA ASP A 142 -23.45 3.73 -12.07
C ASP A 142 -22.05 3.92 -12.70
N GLY A 143 -21.88 4.88 -13.60
CA GLY A 143 -20.68 5.05 -14.43
C GLY A 143 -19.38 5.21 -13.63
N LEU A 144 -19.40 5.96 -12.53
CA LEU A 144 -18.24 6.10 -11.64
C LEU A 144 -17.80 4.75 -11.06
N ARG A 145 -18.75 3.93 -10.59
CA ARG A 145 -18.45 2.60 -10.03
C ARG A 145 -17.94 1.64 -11.11
N VAL A 146 -18.44 1.76 -12.35
CA VAL A 146 -17.91 0.98 -13.49
C VAL A 146 -16.44 1.34 -13.75
N LEU A 147 -16.12 2.63 -13.86
CA LEU A 147 -14.74 3.08 -14.12
C LEU A 147 -13.79 2.71 -12.98
N GLN A 148 -14.23 2.86 -11.73
CA GLN A 148 -13.45 2.49 -10.54
C GLN A 148 -13.19 0.98 -10.51
N ARG A 149 -14.21 0.17 -10.76
CA ARG A 149 -14.07 -1.29 -10.79
C ARG A 149 -13.08 -1.73 -11.87
N GLU A 150 -13.11 -1.15 -13.06
CA GLU A 150 -12.20 -1.53 -14.15
C GLU A 150 -10.75 -1.24 -13.83
N VAL A 151 -10.44 -0.08 -13.24
CA VAL A 151 -9.06 0.23 -12.83
C VAL A 151 -8.62 -0.65 -11.65
N VAL A 152 -9.49 -0.91 -10.68
CA VAL A 152 -9.18 -1.81 -9.55
C VAL A 152 -8.97 -3.25 -10.04
N SER A 153 -9.78 -3.74 -10.98
CA SER A 153 -9.58 -5.05 -11.61
C SER A 153 -8.23 -5.15 -12.31
N LEU A 154 -7.84 -4.11 -13.05
CA LEU A 154 -6.52 -4.06 -13.68
C LEU A 154 -5.38 -4.11 -12.65
N PHE A 155 -5.48 -3.36 -11.56
CA PHE A 155 -4.49 -3.38 -10.48
C PHE A 155 -4.36 -4.79 -9.90
N ASN A 156 -5.48 -5.43 -9.57
CA ASN A 156 -5.46 -6.78 -9.00
C ASN A 156 -4.91 -7.83 -9.99
N GLU A 157 -5.21 -7.71 -11.28
CA GLU A 157 -4.60 -8.55 -12.32
C GLU A 157 -3.09 -8.38 -12.40
N ALA A 158 -2.60 -7.14 -12.42
CA ALA A 158 -1.17 -6.82 -12.44
C ALA A 158 -0.47 -7.30 -11.16
N MET A 159 -1.06 -7.07 -9.99
CA MET A 159 -0.54 -7.53 -8.69
C MET A 159 -0.38 -9.05 -8.68
N ARG A 160 -1.39 -9.80 -9.12
CA ARG A 160 -1.32 -11.27 -9.20
C ARG A 160 -0.23 -11.74 -10.15
N SER A 161 -0.15 -11.17 -11.36
CA SER A 161 0.86 -11.58 -12.34
C SER A 161 2.27 -11.31 -11.83
N LEU A 162 2.55 -10.06 -11.46
CA LEU A 162 3.87 -9.63 -11.04
C LEU A 162 4.33 -10.34 -9.76
N ALA A 163 3.46 -10.45 -8.74
CA ALA A 163 3.81 -11.13 -7.51
C ALA A 163 4.10 -12.61 -7.75
N ALA A 164 3.29 -13.30 -8.58
CA ALA A 164 3.53 -14.70 -8.93
C ALA A 164 4.86 -14.90 -9.66
N GLU A 165 5.20 -14.02 -10.61
CA GLU A 165 6.50 -14.04 -11.31
C GLU A 165 7.69 -13.85 -10.35
N ALA A 166 7.52 -13.06 -9.29
CA ALA A 166 8.50 -12.86 -8.23
C ALA A 166 8.47 -13.97 -7.14
N GLY A 167 7.61 -14.98 -7.27
CA GLY A 167 7.45 -16.06 -6.30
C GLY A 167 6.81 -15.62 -4.98
N GLY A 168 5.95 -14.61 -5.02
CA GLY A 168 5.11 -14.14 -3.92
C GLY A 168 3.62 -14.11 -4.29
N GLU A 169 2.83 -13.43 -3.49
CA GLU A 169 1.39 -13.23 -3.68
C GLU A 169 1.00 -11.75 -3.48
N PRO A 170 -0.19 -11.30 -3.93
CA PRO A 170 -0.62 -9.92 -3.70
C PRO A 170 -0.56 -9.48 -2.24
N ALA A 171 -0.79 -10.41 -1.30
CA ALA A 171 -0.69 -10.13 0.14
C ALA A 171 0.74 -9.80 0.60
N ASP A 172 1.78 -10.03 -0.20
CA ASP A 172 3.14 -9.57 0.11
C ASP A 172 3.35 -8.07 -0.21
N ILE A 173 2.43 -7.43 -0.92
CA ILE A 173 2.50 -6.01 -1.29
C ILE A 173 2.05 -5.16 -0.09
N LEU A 174 3.01 -4.56 0.59
CA LEU A 174 2.79 -3.75 1.80
C LEU A 174 2.53 -2.27 1.49
N TYR A 175 2.98 -1.80 0.34
CA TYR A 175 2.84 -0.40 -0.04
C TYR A 175 2.57 -0.26 -1.53
N THR A 176 1.55 0.53 -1.89
CA THR A 176 1.25 0.88 -3.28
C THR A 176 1.34 2.39 -3.45
N ALA A 177 2.22 2.87 -4.32
CA ALA A 177 2.35 4.28 -4.66
C ALA A 177 1.80 4.52 -6.07
N VAL A 178 0.86 5.45 -6.22
CA VAL A 178 0.15 5.72 -7.47
C VAL A 178 0.37 7.17 -7.90
N ALA A 179 1.06 7.35 -9.02
CA ALA A 179 1.14 8.63 -9.72
C ALA A 179 0.12 8.60 -10.87
N GLY A 180 -0.70 9.64 -10.97
CA GLY A 180 -1.69 9.76 -12.04
C GLY A 180 -2.22 11.19 -12.05
N ASN A 181 -2.82 11.61 -13.16
CA ASN A 181 -3.50 12.90 -13.17
C ASN A 181 -4.74 12.88 -12.25
N THR A 182 -5.24 14.07 -11.92
CA THR A 182 -6.34 14.29 -10.98
C THR A 182 -7.55 13.41 -11.26
N THR A 183 -7.98 13.33 -12.51
CA THR A 183 -9.17 12.55 -12.88
C THR A 183 -8.94 11.05 -12.71
N MET A 184 -7.75 10.54 -13.08
CA MET A 184 -7.44 9.12 -12.90
C MET A 184 -7.38 8.73 -11.42
N CYS A 185 -6.77 9.57 -10.57
CA CYS A 185 -6.78 9.36 -9.13
C CYS A 185 -8.20 9.38 -8.56
N HIS A 186 -9.07 10.28 -9.03
CA HIS A 186 -10.48 10.31 -8.61
C HIS A 186 -11.22 9.03 -9.00
N PHE A 187 -11.00 8.50 -10.21
CA PHE A 187 -11.61 7.22 -10.61
C PHE A 187 -11.12 6.06 -9.75
N LEU A 188 -9.82 5.95 -9.48
CA LEU A 188 -9.28 4.90 -8.61
C LEU A 188 -9.87 4.97 -7.20
N LEU A 189 -9.96 6.18 -6.64
CA LEU A 189 -10.45 6.43 -5.29
C LEU A 189 -11.99 6.46 -5.18
N GLY A 190 -12.71 6.31 -6.30
CA GLY A 190 -14.18 6.37 -6.32
C GLY A 190 -14.74 7.75 -5.97
N LEU A 191 -13.99 8.82 -6.22
CA LEU A 191 -14.40 10.20 -6.00
C LEU A 191 -15.09 10.77 -7.25
N ASP A 192 -16.16 11.53 -7.07
CA ASP A 192 -16.87 12.18 -8.19
C ASP A 192 -15.99 13.27 -8.85
N PRO A 193 -15.62 13.12 -10.13
CA PRO A 193 -14.79 14.10 -10.82
C PRO A 193 -15.61 15.20 -11.53
N GLY A 194 -16.94 15.23 -11.39
CA GLY A 194 -17.83 16.08 -12.19
C GLY A 194 -17.53 17.58 -12.12
N HIS A 195 -16.93 18.06 -11.03
CA HIS A 195 -16.54 19.46 -10.86
C HIS A 195 -15.15 19.79 -11.42
N ILE A 196 -14.34 18.79 -11.78
CA ILE A 196 -13.01 19.00 -12.38
C ILE A 196 -13.13 19.74 -13.72
N CYS A 197 -14.15 19.40 -14.53
CA CYS A 197 -14.37 19.99 -15.85
C CYS A 197 -15.41 21.13 -15.88
N ARG A 198 -15.90 21.59 -14.72
CA ARG A 198 -16.91 22.65 -14.62
C ARG A 198 -16.36 23.82 -13.84
N GLU A 199 -16.54 25.04 -14.34
CA GLU A 199 -16.14 26.25 -13.63
C GLU A 199 -16.67 26.25 -12.18
N PRO A 200 -15.83 26.50 -11.16
CA PRO A 200 -14.45 27.01 -11.21
C PRO A 200 -13.34 25.92 -11.19
N TYR A 201 -13.61 24.74 -11.75
CA TYR A 201 -12.67 23.61 -11.95
C TYR A 201 -12.15 23.04 -10.63
N LEU A 202 -13.06 22.63 -9.75
CA LEU A 202 -12.74 22.16 -8.41
C LEU A 202 -12.67 20.63 -8.35
N PRO A 203 -11.50 20.04 -8.08
CA PRO A 203 -11.44 18.62 -7.74
C PRO A 203 -12.06 18.36 -6.36
N ALA A 204 -12.52 17.14 -6.12
CA ALA A 204 -13.05 16.75 -4.81
C ALA A 204 -11.96 16.78 -3.72
N ALA A 205 -10.71 16.46 -4.10
CA ALA A 205 -9.54 16.58 -3.25
C ALA A 205 -8.28 16.89 -4.08
N GLY A 206 -7.37 17.71 -3.51
CA GLY A 206 -6.06 18.02 -4.09
C GLY A 206 -4.91 17.17 -3.52
N GLY A 207 -5.11 16.57 -2.35
CA GLY A 207 -4.19 15.62 -1.74
C GLY A 207 -5.00 14.52 -1.05
N PHE A 208 -4.38 13.35 -0.91
CA PHE A 208 -5.00 12.18 -0.32
C PHE A 208 -4.13 11.69 0.82
N ASP A 209 -4.76 11.39 1.96
CA ASP A 209 -4.09 10.62 3.01
C ASP A 209 -3.90 9.17 2.53
N LEU A 210 -3.12 8.39 3.29
CA LEU A 210 -2.96 6.97 3.00
C LEU A 210 -4.29 6.23 3.16
N VAL A 211 -4.61 5.39 2.19
CA VAL A 211 -5.86 4.61 2.13
C VAL A 211 -5.57 3.14 2.36
N ARG A 212 -6.43 2.41 3.06
CA ARG A 212 -6.27 0.96 3.18
C ARG A 212 -6.60 0.28 1.84
N PRO A 213 -5.83 -0.73 1.39
CA PRO A 213 -6.13 -1.47 0.17
C PRO A 213 -7.57 -2.00 0.10
N GLY A 214 -8.09 -2.49 1.24
CA GLY A 214 -9.45 -3.02 1.35
C GLY A 214 -10.57 -2.00 1.11
N GLU A 215 -10.31 -0.69 1.30
CA GLU A 215 -11.29 0.36 1.00
C GLU A 215 -11.48 0.55 -0.51
N LEU A 216 -10.45 0.24 -1.30
CA LEU A 216 -10.47 0.33 -2.76
C LEU A 216 -10.85 -1.01 -3.41
N GLY A 217 -10.81 -2.11 -2.67
CA GLY A 217 -10.97 -3.47 -3.21
C GLY A 217 -9.68 -4.03 -3.82
N LEU A 218 -8.53 -3.52 -3.40
CA LEU A 218 -7.22 -4.03 -3.82
C LEU A 218 -6.82 -5.26 -3.00
N GLU A 219 -6.20 -6.24 -3.66
CA GLU A 219 -5.75 -7.52 -3.07
C GLU A 219 -4.42 -7.43 -2.31
N ALA A 220 -3.81 -6.24 -2.25
CA ALA A 220 -2.60 -5.97 -1.47
C ALA A 220 -2.78 -6.28 0.03
N HIS A 221 -1.68 -6.31 0.78
CA HIS A 221 -1.70 -6.67 2.20
C HIS A 221 -2.71 -5.80 2.98
N PRO A 222 -3.61 -6.38 3.81
CA PRO A 222 -4.65 -5.63 4.50
C PRO A 222 -4.10 -4.62 5.53
N GLY A 223 -2.91 -4.89 6.08
CA GLY A 223 -2.15 -3.97 6.94
C GLY A 223 -1.25 -2.98 6.17
N GLY A 224 -1.26 -3.03 4.84
CA GLY A 224 -0.50 -2.11 3.99
C GLY A 224 -1.22 -0.78 3.74
N TRP A 225 -0.63 0.02 2.84
CA TRP A 225 -1.12 1.36 2.48
C TRP A 225 -1.09 1.62 0.98
N VAL A 226 -2.05 2.44 0.54
CA VAL A 226 -2.08 3.02 -0.81
C VAL A 226 -1.86 4.52 -0.68
N TYR A 227 -0.83 5.01 -1.35
CA TYR A 227 -0.48 6.42 -1.45
C TYR A 227 -0.75 6.91 -2.87
N CYS A 228 -1.60 7.93 -3.01
CA CYS A 228 -1.77 8.64 -4.27
C CYS A 228 -1.04 9.98 -4.19
N PHE A 229 -0.18 10.27 -5.16
CA PHE A 229 0.55 11.54 -5.18
C PHE A 229 -0.43 12.73 -5.20
N PRO A 230 -0.09 13.85 -4.52
CA PRO A 230 -0.93 15.04 -4.51
C PRO A 230 -1.02 15.65 -5.91
N ASN A 231 -2.19 16.17 -6.24
CA ASN A 231 -2.47 16.82 -7.51
C ASN A 231 -2.46 18.34 -7.34
N THR A 232 -1.84 19.07 -8.27
CA THR A 232 -1.68 20.53 -8.18
C THR A 232 -2.79 21.33 -8.88
N GLY A 233 -3.80 20.66 -9.46
CA GLY A 233 -4.94 21.28 -10.14
C GLY A 233 -5.87 20.25 -10.79
N SER A 234 -6.79 20.70 -11.66
CA SER A 234 -7.67 19.82 -12.43
C SER A 234 -7.00 19.09 -13.60
N TYR A 235 -5.87 19.63 -14.09
CA TYR A 235 -5.12 19.16 -15.27
C TYR A 235 -3.63 19.10 -14.96
#